data_AF-A0A1V5ML04-F1
#
_entry.id   AF-A0A1V5ML04-F1
#
_cell.length_a   1.000
_cell.length_b   1.000
_cell.length_c   1.000
_cell.angle_alpha   90.00
_cell.angle_beta   90.00
_cell.angle_gamma   90.00
#
_symmetry.space_group_name_H-M   'P 1'
#
loop_
_entity.id
_entity.type
_entity.pdbx_description
1 polymer ?
#
loop_
_entity_poly.entity_id
_entity_poly.type
_entity_poly.pdbx_seq_one_letter_code
_entity_poly.pdbx_strand_id
1 'polypeptide(L)'
;MSKSCRACGMPLIEKEDFAGGKEDALFCRHCVNADGSVKSGEEIFEGGVRFFISQLGDDRKLAERITRKNMAGLPYWQGKNCRVLQGEMATDEEFAEVLKKLGA
;
A
#
# COMPACT_ATOMS: atom_id res chain seq x y z
N MET A 1 -18.79 5.74 1.74
CA MET A 1 -17.66 4.87 1.35
C MET A 1 -16.39 5.70 1.47
N SER A 2 -15.48 5.30 2.35
CA SER A 2 -14.13 5.86 2.44
C SER A 2 -13.36 5.51 1.17
N LYS A 3 -12.71 6.48 0.55
CA LYS A 3 -11.82 6.25 -0.59
C LYS A 3 -10.48 5.72 -0.07
N SER A 4 -9.85 4.84 -0.85
CA SER A 4 -8.49 4.36 -0.58
C SER A 4 -7.63 4.45 -1.83
N CYS A 5 -6.34 4.64 -1.64
CA CYS A 5 -5.35 4.66 -2.71
C CYS A 5 -5.37 3.31 -3.44
N ARG A 6 -5.60 3.33 -4.77
CA ARG A 6 -5.66 2.12 -5.58
C ARG A 6 -4.35 1.33 -5.65
N ALA A 7 -3.23 1.93 -5.27
CA ALA A 7 -1.90 1.29 -5.33
C ALA A 7 -1.38 0.79 -3.97
N CYS A 8 -1.67 1.47 -2.85
CA CYS A 8 -1.17 1.04 -1.54
C CYS A 8 -2.27 0.78 -0.49
N GLY A 9 -3.54 1.03 -0.81
CA GLY A 9 -4.67 0.78 0.11
C GLY A 9 -4.82 1.81 1.23
N MET A 10 -3.92 2.79 1.31
CA MET A 10 -3.98 3.87 2.31
C MET A 10 -5.30 4.64 2.20
N PRO A 11 -6.01 4.90 3.32
CA PRO A 11 -7.19 5.76 3.33
C PRO A 11 -6.89 7.14 2.75
N LEU A 12 -7.86 7.70 2.02
CA LEU A 12 -7.82 9.08 1.52
C LEU A 12 -8.94 9.84 2.25
N ILE A 13 -8.56 10.56 3.31
CA ILE A 13 -9.51 11.21 4.22
C ILE A 13 -9.47 12.72 3.98
N GLU A 14 -8.30 13.32 4.15
CA GLU A 14 -8.10 14.75 3.99
C GLU A 14 -7.63 15.07 2.57
N LYS A 15 -7.84 16.31 2.13
CA LYS A 15 -7.45 16.76 0.79
C LYS A 15 -5.97 16.48 0.50
N GLU A 16 -5.11 16.63 1.50
CA GLU A 16 -3.67 16.42 1.41
C GLU A 16 -3.29 14.96 1.17
N ASP A 17 -4.14 14.00 1.53
CA ASP A 17 -3.88 12.59 1.28
C ASP A 17 -3.89 12.30 -0.22
N PHE A 18 -4.73 13.00 -0.98
CA PHE A 18 -4.92 12.80 -2.41
C PHE A 18 -3.72 13.32 -3.22
N ALA A 19 -3.36 12.59 -4.28
CA ALA A 19 -2.35 13.02 -5.22
C ALA A 19 -2.65 14.44 -5.75
N GLY A 20 -1.74 15.38 -5.48
CA GLY A 20 -1.88 16.79 -5.88
C GLY A 20 -3.01 17.56 -5.19
N GLY A 21 -3.55 17.06 -4.07
CA GLY A 21 -4.65 17.72 -3.36
C GLY A 21 -5.99 17.64 -4.09
N LYS A 22 -6.15 16.66 -4.98
CA LYS A 22 -7.34 16.50 -5.84
C LYS A 22 -8.22 15.35 -5.35
N GLU A 23 -9.39 15.64 -4.80
CA GLU A 23 -10.26 14.62 -4.17
C GLU A 23 -10.82 13.56 -5.15
N ASP A 24 -10.73 13.78 -6.45
CA ASP A 24 -11.04 12.80 -7.50
C ASP A 24 -9.86 11.87 -7.84
N ALA A 25 -8.67 12.13 -7.28
CA ALA A 25 -7.49 11.30 -7.50
C ALA A 25 -7.69 9.88 -6.96
N LEU A 26 -7.14 8.91 -7.71
CA LEU A 26 -7.21 7.49 -7.39
C LEU A 26 -6.04 7.01 -6.52
N PHE A 27 -5.04 7.88 -6.29
CA PHE A 27 -3.80 7.55 -5.61
C PHE A 27 -3.53 8.56 -4.50
N CYS A 28 -2.83 8.13 -3.44
CA CYS A 28 -2.35 9.04 -2.42
C CYS A 28 -1.11 9.81 -2.90
N ARG A 29 -0.82 10.94 -2.26
CA ARG A 29 0.38 11.75 -2.51
C ARG A 29 1.70 10.97 -2.38
N HIS A 30 1.72 9.87 -1.63
CA HIS A 30 2.92 9.06 -1.42
C HIS A 30 3.25 8.11 -2.58
N CYS A 31 2.23 7.71 -3.35
CA CYS A 31 2.36 6.76 -4.48
C CYS A 31 2.58 7.45 -5.83
N VAL A 32 2.67 8.77 -5.86
CA VAL A 32 2.92 9.55 -7.09
C VAL A 32 4.22 10.34 -6.99
N ASN A 33 4.83 10.60 -8.13
CA ASN A 33 5.94 11.51 -8.30
C ASN A 33 5.45 12.97 -8.33
N ALA A 34 6.38 13.92 -8.28
CA ALA A 34 6.06 15.35 -8.33
C ALA A 34 5.36 15.76 -9.64
N ASP A 35 5.61 15.03 -10.73
CA ASP A 35 4.95 15.22 -12.03
C ASP A 35 3.56 14.55 -12.12
N GLY A 36 3.12 13.86 -11.05
CA GLY A 36 1.86 13.16 -10.98
C GLY A 36 1.87 11.73 -11.53
N SER A 37 2.99 11.25 -12.09
CA SER A 37 3.13 9.85 -12.51
C SER A 37 3.12 8.90 -11.30
N VAL A 38 2.55 7.71 -11.45
CA VAL A 38 2.56 6.70 -10.37
C VAL A 38 3.98 6.14 -10.22
N LYS A 39 4.46 6.04 -8.98
CA LYS A 39 5.77 5.46 -8.66
C LYS A 39 5.89 4.00 -9.11
N SER A 40 7.13 3.53 -9.19
CA SER A 40 7.39 2.13 -9.50
C SER A 40 6.83 1.18 -8.45
N GLY A 41 6.64 -0.09 -8.82
CA GLY A 41 6.20 -1.13 -7.88
C GLY A 41 7.16 -1.25 -6.69
N GLU A 42 8.46 -1.22 -6.95
CA GLU A 42 9.52 -1.25 -5.95
C GLU A 42 9.42 -0.10 -4.94
N GLU A 43 9.21 1.14 -5.40
CA GLU A 43 9.09 2.30 -4.51
C GLU A 43 7.82 2.24 -3.64
N ILE A 44 6.70 1.83 -4.22
CA ILE A 44 5.43 1.70 -3.48
C ILE A 44 5.53 0.57 -2.46
N PHE A 45 6.11 -0.57 -2.86
CA PHE A 45 6.36 -1.69 -1.96
C PHE A 45 7.26 -1.30 -0.79
N GLU A 46 8.42 -0.70 -1.06
CA GLU A 46 9.36 -0.28 -0.03
C GLU A 46 8.75 0.80 0.90
N GLY A 47 7.88 1.68 0.38
CA GLY A 47 7.08 2.59 1.20
C GLY A 47 6.10 1.86 2.13
N GLY A 48 5.40 0.83 1.63
CA GLY A 48 4.52 -0.02 2.44
C GLY A 48 5.28 -0.81 3.50
N VAL A 49 6.44 -1.38 3.15
CA VAL A 49 7.30 -2.12 4.09
C VAL A 49 7.71 -1.23 5.25
N ARG A 50 8.17 -0.01 4.99
CA ARG A 50 8.51 0.94 6.05
C ARG A 50 7.33 1.30 6.94
N PHE A 51 6.15 1.46 6.35
CA PHE A 51 4.94 1.69 7.13
C PHE A 51 4.67 0.50 8.07
N PHE A 52 4.61 -0.73 7.56
CA PHE A 52 4.34 -1.89 8.42
C PHE A 52 5.46 -2.16 9.43
N ILE A 53 6.72 -1.91 9.11
CA ILE A 53 7.83 -1.93 10.08
C ILE A 53 7.54 -0.99 11.26
N SER A 54 7.09 0.23 10.97
CA SER A 54 6.80 1.22 12.02
C SER A 54 5.60 0.86 12.89
N GLN A 55 4.72 -0.02 12.40
CA GLN A 55 3.53 -0.48 13.13
C GLN A 55 3.75 -1.81 13.87
N LEU A 56 4.64 -2.66 13.36
CA LEU A 56 4.82 -4.05 13.80
C LEU A 56 6.07 -4.28 14.67
N GLY A 57 6.87 -3.23 14.92
CA GLY A 57 8.03 -3.34 15.81
C GLY A 57 9.27 -3.93 15.14
N ASP A 58 9.58 -3.49 13.92
CA ASP A 58 10.83 -3.80 13.20
C ASP A 58 10.97 -5.22 12.62
N ASP A 59 9.87 -5.96 12.47
CA ASP A 59 9.87 -7.20 11.67
C ASP A 59 9.71 -6.89 10.18
N ARG A 60 10.86 -6.69 9.51
CA ARG A 60 10.91 -6.45 8.06
C ARG A 60 10.31 -7.60 7.25
N LYS A 61 10.54 -8.86 7.64
CA LYS A 61 10.07 -10.01 6.84
C LYS A 61 8.56 -10.09 6.86
N LEU A 62 7.94 -9.92 8.04
CA LEU A 62 6.50 -9.83 8.15
C LEU A 62 5.96 -8.61 7.38
N ALA A 63 6.59 -7.44 7.52
CA ALA A 63 6.20 -6.24 6.79
C ALA A 63 6.23 -6.42 5.26
N GLU A 64 7.23 -7.09 4.72
CA GLU A 64 7.32 -7.45 3.29
C GLU A 64 6.17 -8.36 2.85
N ARG A 65 5.90 -9.44 3.59
CA ARG A 65 4.81 -10.38 3.30
C ARG A 65 3.44 -9.70 3.34
N ILE A 66 3.20 -8.87 4.34
CA ILE A 66 1.95 -8.10 4.52
C ILE A 66 1.79 -7.06 3.42
N THR A 67 2.85 -6.30 3.11
CA THR A 67 2.82 -5.29 2.05
C THR A 67 2.50 -5.94 0.71
N ARG A 68 3.11 -7.09 0.42
CA ARG A 68 2.86 -7.83 -0.81
C ARG A 68 1.41 -8.30 -0.90
N LYS A 69 0.88 -8.90 0.18
CA LYS A 69 -0.51 -9.34 0.28
C LYS A 69 -1.49 -8.19 0.05
N ASN A 70 -1.26 -7.06 0.71
CA ASN A 70 -2.05 -5.85 0.55
C ASN A 70 -2.04 -5.34 -0.89
N MET A 71 -0.85 -5.15 -1.47
CA MET A 71 -0.73 -4.67 -2.86
C MET A 71 -1.40 -5.64 -3.85
N ALA A 72 -1.17 -6.94 -3.72
CA ALA A 72 -1.74 -7.94 -4.63
C ALA A 72 -3.29 -7.93 -4.65
N GLY A 73 -3.94 -7.50 -3.58
CA GLY A 73 -5.41 -7.38 -3.52
C GLY A 73 -5.98 -6.10 -4.15
N LEU A 74 -5.15 -5.12 -4.51
CA LEU A 74 -5.65 -3.83 -4.97
C LEU A 74 -5.86 -3.77 -6.49
N PRO A 75 -6.85 -2.97 -6.98
CA PRO A 75 -7.20 -2.91 -8.40
C PRO A 75 -6.06 -2.46 -9.31
N TYR A 76 -5.15 -1.61 -8.83
CA TYR A 76 -4.06 -1.09 -9.67
C TYR A 76 -3.10 -2.19 -10.13
N TRP A 77 -2.94 -3.26 -9.34
CA TRP A 77 -1.95 -4.30 -9.60
C TRP A 77 -2.50 -5.49 -10.39
N GLN A 78 -3.82 -5.59 -10.56
CA GLN A 78 -4.44 -6.68 -11.30
C GLN A 78 -3.96 -6.69 -12.76
N GLY A 79 -3.41 -7.82 -13.21
CA GLY A 79 -2.89 -7.99 -14.57
C GLY A 79 -1.54 -7.32 -14.84
N LYS A 80 -0.87 -6.70 -13.84
CA LYS A 80 0.48 -6.16 -14.00
C LYS A 80 1.53 -7.22 -13.64
N ASN A 81 2.56 -7.34 -14.47
CA ASN A 81 3.76 -8.10 -14.10
C ASN A 81 4.65 -7.27 -13.19
N CYS A 82 4.42 -7.35 -11.89
CA CYS A 82 5.18 -6.61 -10.89
C CYS A 82 6.09 -7.57 -10.11
N ARG A 83 7.41 -7.40 -10.23
CA ARG A 83 8.41 -8.28 -9.60
C ARG A 83 8.24 -8.37 -8.08
N VAL A 84 7.93 -7.24 -7.44
CA VAL A 84 7.68 -7.20 -5.99
C VAL A 84 6.35 -7.84 -5.58
N LEU A 85 5.57 -8.42 -6.49
CA LEU A 85 4.40 -9.25 -6.14
C LEU A 85 4.65 -10.75 -6.31
N GLN A 86 5.83 -11.16 -6.78
CA GLN A 86 6.15 -12.57 -7.06
C GLN A 86 6.77 -13.33 -5.86
N GLY A 87 7.03 -12.67 -4.73
CA GLY A 87 7.60 -13.32 -3.54
C GLY A 87 6.55 -13.82 -2.55
N GLU A 88 7.03 -14.27 -1.39
CA GLU A 88 6.19 -14.75 -0.29
C GLU A 88 5.20 -13.67 0.18
N MET A 89 3.95 -14.09 0.42
CA MET A 89 2.86 -13.25 0.94
C MET A 89 2.45 -13.75 2.30
N ALA A 90 1.87 -12.85 3.09
CA ALA A 90 1.24 -13.21 4.34
C ALA A 90 0.00 -14.10 4.09
N THR A 91 -0.30 -14.99 5.04
CA THR A 91 -1.57 -15.71 5.02
C THR A 91 -2.75 -14.76 5.26
N ASP A 92 -3.98 -15.23 5.02
CA ASP A 92 -5.17 -14.43 5.31
C ASP A 92 -5.30 -14.13 6.81
N GLU A 93 -4.90 -15.08 7.66
CA GLU A 93 -4.87 -14.92 9.11
C GLU A 93 -3.82 -13.90 9.56
N GLU A 94 -2.57 -14.02 9.09
CA GLU A 94 -1.50 -13.05 9.38
C GLU A 94 -1.93 -11.63 8.95
N PHE A 95 -2.55 -11.53 7.78
CA PHE A 95 -3.02 -10.25 7.25
C PHE A 95 -4.15 -9.66 8.09
N ALA A 96 -5.16 -10.46 8.45
CA ALA A 96 -6.28 -10.02 9.28
C ALA A 96 -5.83 -9.58 10.68
N GLU A 97 -4.88 -10.28 11.29
CA GLU A 97 -4.32 -9.91 12.58
C GLU A 97 -3.59 -8.56 12.53
N VAL A 98 -2.83 -8.29 11.46
CA VAL A 98 -2.17 -7.00 11.27
C VAL A 98 -3.19 -5.89 11.07
N LEU A 99 -4.21 -6.09 10.24
CA LEU A 99 -5.26 -5.08 10.04
C LEU A 99 -5.99 -4.73 11.34
N LYS A 100 -6.30 -5.75 12.16
CA LYS A 100 -6.91 -5.56 13.48
C LYS A 100 -6.04 -4.70 14.39
N LYS A 101 -4.70 -4.86 14.36
CA LYS A 101 -3.77 -4.02 15.12
C LYS A 101 -3.74 -2.57 14.65
N LEU A 102 -4.02 -2.33 13.37
CA LEU A 102 -4.10 -0.98 12.79
C LEU A 102 -5.46 -0.29 13.03
N GLY A 103 -6.43 -1.00 13.64
CA GLY A 103 -7.79 -0.48 13.81
C GLY A 103 -8.59 -0.42 12.51
N ALA A 104 -8.21 -1.23 11.52
CA ALA A 104 -8.88 -1.36 10.22
C ALA A 104 -9.96 -2.44 10.22
#